data_AF-N8WM87-F1
#
_entry.id   AF-N8WM87-F1
#
_cell.length_a   1.000
_cell.length_b   1.000
_cell.length_c   1.000
_cell.angle_alpha   90.00
_cell.angle_beta   90.00
_cell.angle_gamma   90.00
#
_symmetry.space_group_name_H-M   'P 1'
#
loop_
_entity.id
_entity.type
_entity.pdbx_description
1 polymer ?
#
loop_
_entity_poly.entity_id
_entity_poly.type
_entity_poly.pdbx_seq_one_letter_code
_entity_poly.pdbx_strand_id
1 'polypeptide(L)'
;MNLAIFNFNEHEVRVALDANDEPLFCFPDMCKALDIKNAHTSRFSMNQKGIHTLYTPTNGGNQNITFISEENLYRIVFRSTKPEALSFQTWVFAEVLPSIRKTGSYSARQTAYEELNRLCMQEKVSKDKGTFHSHGMHRRKREKHLNAMRIQTCKANLQLSFEGVHNEP
;
A
#
# COMPACT_ATOMS: atom_id res chain seq x y z
N MET A 1 10.45 23.28 1.81
CA MET A 1 9.34 22.34 1.56
C MET A 1 9.94 20.98 1.33
N ASN A 2 9.69 20.01 2.23
CA ASN A 2 10.19 18.65 2.06
C ASN A 2 9.20 17.90 1.16
N LEU A 3 9.67 17.46 -0.01
CA LEU A 3 8.88 16.72 -1.00
C LEU A 3 9.37 15.28 -1.00
N ALA A 4 8.52 14.38 -0.57
CA ALA A 4 8.77 12.94 -0.61
C ALA A 4 8.16 12.36 -1.90
N ILE A 5 8.75 11.27 -2.40
CA ILE A 5 8.19 10.51 -3.53
C ILE A 5 7.62 9.21 -2.96
N PHE A 6 6.32 9.00 -3.17
CA PHE A 6 5.65 7.76 -2.85
C PHE A 6 5.48 6.94 -4.13
N ASN A 7 5.98 5.70 -4.14
CA ASN A 7 5.83 4.82 -5.30
C ASN A 7 4.57 3.96 -5.15
N PHE A 8 3.54 4.27 -5.94
CA PHE A 8 2.29 3.53 -6.00
C PHE A 8 2.26 2.66 -7.25
N ASN A 9 2.56 1.36 -7.11
CA ASN A 9 2.48 0.39 -8.20
C ASN A 9 3.19 0.87 -9.49
N GLU A 10 4.48 1.22 -9.36
CA GLU A 10 5.35 1.79 -10.40
C GLU A 10 5.07 3.25 -10.79
N HIS A 11 4.12 3.91 -10.14
CA HIS A 11 3.81 5.32 -10.36
C HIS A 11 4.37 6.18 -9.23
N GLU A 12 5.24 7.12 -9.60
CA GLU A 12 5.78 8.11 -8.66
C GLU A 12 4.73 9.19 -8.38
N VAL A 13 4.25 9.22 -7.14
CA VAL A 13 3.33 10.23 -6.62
C VAL A 13 4.09 11.14 -5.67
N ARG A 14 4.18 12.43 -5.99
CA ARG A 14 4.80 13.40 -5.09
C ARG A 14 3.90 13.63 -3.87
N VAL A 15 4.53 13.67 -2.70
CA VAL A 15 3.89 13.90 -1.41
C VAL A 15 4.56 15.09 -0.73
N ALA A 16 3.76 16.00 -0.21
CA ALA A 16 4.18 17.12 0.63
C ALA A 16 3.55 16.96 2.01
N LEU A 17 4.13 17.59 3.03
CA LEU A 17 3.54 17.66 4.36
C LEU A 17 2.86 19.03 4.55
N ASP A 18 1.71 19.04 5.20
CA ASP A 18 1.04 20.26 5.63
C ASP A 18 1.66 20.84 6.93
N ALA A 19 1.02 21.86 7.51
CA ALA A 19 1.49 22.47 8.76
C ALA A 19 1.27 21.58 10.01
N ASN A 20 0.51 20.50 9.89
CA ASN A 20 0.20 19.54 10.95
C ASN A 20 0.92 18.19 10.73
N ASP A 21 1.91 18.14 9.83
CA ASP A 21 2.60 16.91 9.39
C ASP A 21 1.69 15.87 8.73
N GLU A 22 0.53 16.29 8.22
CA GLU A 22 -0.38 15.43 7.46
C GLU A 22 0.03 15.36 5.97
N PRO A 23 -0.04 14.17 5.34
CA PRO A 23 0.38 13.99 3.97
C PRO A 23 -0.60 14.60 2.96
N LEU A 24 -0.04 15.37 2.04
CA LEU A 24 -0.70 15.94 0.88
C LEU A 24 -0.17 15.29 -0.39
N PHE A 25 -1.06 14.78 -1.23
CA PHE A 25 -0.73 14.01 -2.43
C PHE A 25 -0.89 14.86 -3.69
N CYS A 26 0.07 14.79 -4.61
CA CYS A 26 0.03 15.52 -5.87
C CYS A 26 -1.11 14.99 -6.77
N PHE A 27 -2.10 15.84 -7.02
CA PHE A 27 -3.30 15.47 -7.77
C PHE A 27 -3.00 15.10 -9.24
N PRO A 28 -2.18 15.86 -9.99
CA PRO A 28 -1.81 15.47 -11.36
C PRO A 28 -1.12 14.11 -11.47
N ASP A 29 -0.24 13.77 -10.54
CA ASP A 29 0.51 12.51 -10.57
C ASP A 29 -0.43 11.32 -10.31
N MET A 30 -1.31 11.47 -9.32
CA MET A 30 -2.37 10.51 -9.05
C MET A 30 -3.29 10.33 -10.26
N CYS A 31 -3.67 11.41 -10.95
CA CYS A 31 -4.53 11.33 -12.13
C CYS A 31 -3.86 10.58 -13.27
N LYS A 32 -2.54 10.73 -13.43
CA LYS A 32 -1.76 9.94 -14.38
C LYS A 32 -1.73 8.47 -13.97
N ALA A 33 -1.50 8.19 -12.68
CA ALA A 33 -1.47 6.81 -12.16
C ALA A 33 -2.80 6.07 -12.34
N LEU A 34 -3.92 6.77 -12.27
CA LEU A 34 -5.24 6.21 -12.51
C LEU A 34 -5.76 6.42 -13.96
N ASP A 35 -4.92 6.88 -14.88
CA ASP A 35 -5.25 7.20 -16.29
C ASP A 35 -6.59 7.96 -16.42
N ILE A 36 -6.71 9.05 -15.64
CA ILE A 36 -7.87 9.94 -15.62
C ILE A 36 -7.65 11.06 -16.64
N LYS A 37 -8.26 10.92 -17.82
CA LYS A 37 -8.05 11.85 -18.96
C LYS A 37 -8.75 13.22 -18.82
N ASN A 38 -9.66 13.39 -17.87
CA ASN A 38 -10.39 14.64 -17.58
C ASN A 38 -10.37 14.96 -16.07
N ALA A 39 -9.16 15.11 -15.54
CA ALA A 39 -8.90 15.34 -14.14
C ALA A 39 -9.24 16.78 -13.73
N HIS A 40 -10.42 16.98 -13.14
CA HIS A 40 -10.79 18.26 -12.52
C HIS A 40 -11.26 18.03 -11.09
N THR A 41 -10.85 18.90 -10.16
CA THR A 41 -11.19 18.77 -8.73
C THR A 41 -12.70 18.72 -8.49
N SER A 42 -13.49 19.48 -9.26
CA SER A 42 -14.96 19.50 -9.18
C SER A 42 -15.63 18.16 -9.53
N ARG A 43 -14.94 17.26 -10.26
CA ARG A 43 -15.50 15.97 -10.70
C ARG A 43 -15.68 14.98 -9.55
N PHE A 44 -14.90 15.11 -8.48
CA PHE A 44 -14.79 14.09 -7.45
C PHE A 44 -15.53 14.43 -6.15
N SER A 45 -16.31 15.52 -6.14
CA SER A 45 -17.00 16.01 -4.94
C SER A 45 -16.06 16.07 -3.74
N MET A 46 -14.89 16.67 -3.95
CA MET A 46 -13.82 16.80 -2.96
C MET A 46 -14.20 17.78 -1.86
N ASN A 47 -13.67 17.55 -0.67
CA ASN A 47 -13.69 18.53 0.40
C ASN A 47 -12.73 19.68 0.05
N GLN A 48 -13.27 20.89 -0.06
CA GLN A 48 -12.50 22.08 -0.42
C GLN A 48 -11.37 22.39 0.57
N LYS A 49 -11.54 22.03 1.86
CA LYS A 49 -10.50 22.24 2.88
C LYS A 49 -9.26 21.38 2.66
N GLY A 50 -9.41 20.25 1.98
CA GLY A 50 -8.33 19.32 1.66
C GLY A 50 -7.75 19.52 0.27
N ILE A 51 -7.94 20.70 -0.34
CA ILE A 51 -7.33 21.07 -1.63
C ILE A 51 -6.34 22.19 -1.35
N HIS A 52 -5.07 21.92 -1.67
CA HIS A 52 -3.96 22.83 -1.42
C HIS A 52 -3.27 23.16 -2.74
N THR A 53 -2.94 24.42 -2.95
CA THR A 53 -2.12 24.82 -4.09
C THR A 53 -0.73 25.11 -3.57
N LEU A 54 0.26 24.33 -4.02
CA LEU A 54 1.63 24.43 -3.56
C LEU A 54 2.54 24.86 -4.71
N TYR A 55 3.43 25.81 -4.42
CA TYR A 55 4.43 26.27 -5.38
C TYR A 55 5.57 25.26 -5.44
N THR A 56 5.57 24.44 -6.49
CA THR A 56 6.42 23.27 -6.60
C THR A 56 7.40 23.43 -7.77
N PRO A 57 8.72 23.24 -7.57
CA PRO A 57 9.67 23.22 -8.65
C PRO A 57 9.42 22.00 -9.55
N THR A 58 9.31 22.24 -10.85
CA THR A 58 9.18 21.21 -11.88
C THR A 58 10.23 21.43 -12.97
N ASN A 59 10.38 20.48 -13.90
CA ASN A 59 11.27 20.66 -15.06
C ASN A 59 10.91 21.89 -15.92
N GLY A 60 9.67 22.38 -15.83
CA GLY A 60 9.22 23.61 -16.51
C GLY A 60 9.36 24.88 -15.66
N GLY A 61 10.10 24.83 -14.56
CA GLY A 61 10.16 25.90 -13.57
C GLY A 61 9.17 25.70 -12.42
N ASN A 62 9.03 26.71 -11.57
CA ASN A 62 8.12 26.62 -10.43
C ASN A 62 6.68 26.82 -10.89
N GLN A 63 5.82 25.88 -10.52
CA GLN A 63 4.42 25.85 -10.92
C GLN A 63 3.51 25.69 -9.69
N ASN A 64 2.34 26.30 -9.77
CA ASN A 64 1.27 26.06 -8.81
C ASN A 64 0.62 24.72 -9.12
N ILE A 65 0.91 23.71 -8.29
CA ILE A 65 0.37 22.37 -8.44
C ILE A 65 -0.67 22.13 -7.36
N THR A 66 -1.78 21.49 -7.74
CA THR A 66 -2.79 21.05 -6.80
C THR A 66 -2.34 19.80 -6.06
N PHE A 67 -2.37 19.87 -4.74
CA PHE A 67 -2.23 18.77 -3.82
C PHE A 67 -3.56 18.54 -3.10
N ILE A 68 -3.82 17.28 -2.74
CA ILE A 68 -5.04 16.86 -2.08
C ILE A 68 -4.72 16.10 -0.81
N SER A 69 -5.57 16.26 0.21
CA SER A 69 -5.49 15.47 1.44
C SER A 69 -5.77 13.99 1.18
N GLU A 70 -5.38 13.15 2.13
CA GLU A 70 -5.68 11.71 2.12
C GLU A 70 -7.20 11.41 1.99
N GLU A 71 -8.05 12.20 2.65
CA GLU A 71 -9.51 12.09 2.52
C GLU A 71 -9.95 12.20 1.04
N ASN A 72 -9.42 13.21 0.34
CA ASN A 72 -9.72 13.45 -1.06
C ASN A 72 -9.09 12.39 -1.99
N LEU A 73 -7.91 11.87 -1.63
CA LEU A 73 -7.29 10.75 -2.33
C LEU A 73 -8.23 9.53 -2.31
N TYR A 74 -8.73 9.13 -1.13
CA TYR A 74 -9.63 8.00 -1.00
C TYR A 74 -10.92 8.19 -1.79
N ARG A 75 -11.49 9.40 -1.81
CA ARG A 75 -12.67 9.72 -2.64
C ARG A 75 -12.43 9.42 -4.13
N ILE A 76 -11.22 9.62 -4.64
CA ILE A 76 -10.88 9.34 -6.03
C ILE A 76 -10.65 7.84 -6.23
N VAL A 77 -9.82 7.23 -5.37
CA VAL A 77 -9.45 5.81 -5.49
C VAL A 77 -10.69 4.93 -5.43
N PHE A 78 -11.63 5.16 -4.51
CA PHE A 78 -12.87 4.39 -4.39
C PHE A 78 -13.86 4.58 -5.55
N ARG A 79 -13.69 5.61 -6.38
CA ARG A 79 -14.50 5.82 -7.59
C ARG A 79 -13.85 5.27 -8.85
N SER A 80 -12.57 4.91 -8.79
CA SER A 80 -11.81 4.43 -9.94
C SER A 80 -12.14 2.96 -10.24
N THR A 81 -12.20 2.63 -11.52
CA THR A 81 -12.39 1.26 -12.03
C THR A 81 -11.07 0.65 -12.53
N LYS A 82 -9.94 1.32 -12.30
CA LYS A 82 -8.62 0.83 -12.74
C LYS A 82 -8.14 -0.35 -11.88
N PRO A 83 -7.42 -1.33 -12.46
CA PRO A 83 -6.95 -2.52 -11.74
C PRO A 83 -6.17 -2.21 -10.46
N GLU A 84 -5.35 -1.17 -10.49
CA GLU A 84 -4.51 -0.72 -9.37
C GLU A 84 -5.39 -0.22 -8.22
N ALA A 85 -6.40 0.60 -8.54
CA ALA A 85 -7.38 1.07 -7.58
C ALA A 85 -8.25 -0.08 -7.06
N LEU A 86 -8.72 -0.97 -7.93
CA LEU A 86 -9.55 -2.13 -7.53
C LEU A 86 -8.81 -3.08 -6.60
N SER A 87 -7.50 -3.28 -6.81
CA SER A 87 -6.66 -4.11 -5.94
C SER A 87 -6.61 -3.52 -4.52
N PHE A 88 -6.37 -2.21 -4.41
CA PHE A 88 -6.42 -1.49 -3.14
C PHE A 88 -7.81 -1.54 -2.50
N GLN A 89 -8.87 -1.25 -3.26
CA GLN A 89 -10.25 -1.29 -2.77
C GLN A 89 -10.62 -2.67 -2.24
N THR A 90 -10.26 -3.73 -2.97
CA THR A 90 -10.54 -5.11 -2.57
C THR A 90 -9.87 -5.45 -1.26
N TRP A 91 -8.58 -5.10 -1.10
CA TRP A 91 -7.87 -5.29 0.16
C TRP A 91 -8.52 -4.50 1.31
N VAL A 92 -8.86 -3.22 1.10
CA VAL A 92 -9.53 -2.41 2.12
C VAL A 92 -10.87 -3.02 2.53
N PHE A 93 -11.69 -3.44 1.58
CA PHE A 93 -13.04 -3.94 1.84
C PHE A 93 -13.08 -5.37 2.37
N ALA A 94 -12.17 -6.24 1.95
CA ALA A 94 -12.14 -7.63 2.36
C ALA A 94 -11.36 -7.86 3.66
N GLU A 95 -10.35 -7.03 3.92
CA GLU A 95 -9.41 -7.24 5.03
C GLU A 95 -9.45 -6.10 6.04
N VAL A 96 -9.19 -4.86 5.63
CA VAL A 96 -8.99 -3.73 6.55
C VAL A 96 -10.27 -3.38 7.30
N LEU A 97 -11.34 -3.01 6.57
CA LEU A 97 -12.61 -2.60 7.20
C LEU A 97 -13.26 -3.72 8.00
N PRO A 98 -13.31 -4.99 7.53
CA PRO A 98 -13.84 -6.07 8.35
C PRO A 98 -13.03 -6.33 9.63
N SER A 99 -11.70 -6.16 9.57
CA SER A 99 -10.85 -6.27 10.76
C SER A 99 -11.17 -5.15 11.75
N ILE A 100 -11.16 -3.89 11.31
CA ILE A 100 -11.53 -2.73 12.16
C ILE A 100 -12.92 -2.93 12.79
N ARG A 101 -13.91 -3.38 12.01
CA ARG A 101 -15.27 -3.63 12.52
C ARG A 101 -15.30 -4.72 13.60
N LYS A 102 -14.46 -5.75 13.49
CA LYS A 102 -14.44 -6.90 14.43
C LYS A 102 -13.62 -6.63 15.69
N THR A 103 -12.47 -5.99 15.55
CA THR A 103 -11.48 -5.85 16.63
C THR A 103 -11.38 -4.42 17.15
N GLY A 104 -11.97 -3.45 16.46
CA GLY A 104 -11.80 -2.02 16.74
C GLY A 104 -10.51 -1.41 16.17
N SER A 105 -9.65 -2.20 15.52
CA SER A 105 -8.36 -1.73 15.01
C SER A 105 -7.84 -2.55 13.82
N TYR A 106 -6.91 -1.99 13.06
CA TYR A 106 -6.12 -2.72 12.06
C TYR A 106 -4.64 -2.50 12.36
N SER A 107 -3.87 -3.57 12.39
CA SER A 107 -2.42 -3.52 12.60
C SER A 107 -1.73 -4.33 11.52
N ALA A 108 -1.17 -3.63 10.53
CA ALA A 108 -0.39 -4.26 9.46
C ALA A 108 0.73 -5.15 10.01
N ARG A 109 1.35 -4.73 11.13
CA ARG A 109 2.35 -5.53 11.85
C ARG A 109 1.75 -6.87 12.32
N GLN A 110 0.60 -6.81 12.99
CA GLN A 110 -0.05 -8.02 13.52
C GLN A 110 -0.48 -8.95 12.38
N THR A 111 -1.08 -8.43 11.32
CA THR A 111 -1.48 -9.22 10.14
C THR A 111 -0.28 -9.91 9.50
N ALA A 112 0.84 -9.21 9.34
CA ALA A 112 2.06 -9.78 8.78
C ALA A 112 2.69 -10.86 9.70
N TYR A 113 2.66 -10.68 11.02
CA TYR A 113 3.08 -11.72 11.97
C TYR A 113 2.15 -12.94 11.94
N GLU A 114 0.84 -12.74 11.85
CA GLU A 114 -0.16 -13.82 11.75
C GLU A 114 0.05 -14.65 10.48
N GLU A 115 0.28 -13.99 9.34
CA GLU A 115 0.55 -14.68 8.07
C GLU A 115 1.90 -15.43 8.11
N LEU A 116 2.94 -14.80 8.68
CA LEU A 116 4.23 -15.46 8.92
C LEU A 116 4.08 -16.71 9.80
N ASN A 117 3.32 -16.61 10.89
CA ASN A 117 3.04 -17.73 11.80
C ASN A 117 2.28 -18.85 11.07
N ARG A 118 1.28 -18.50 10.25
CA ARG A 118 0.52 -19.46 9.44
C ARG A 118 1.42 -20.21 8.46
N LEU A 119 2.29 -19.51 7.73
CA LEU A 119 3.24 -20.12 6.81
C LEU A 119 4.23 -21.04 7.53
N CYS A 120 4.75 -20.61 8.69
CA CYS A 120 5.64 -21.43 9.51
C CYS A 120 4.94 -22.70 10.03
N MET A 121 3.68 -22.61 10.45
CA MET A 121 2.89 -23.78 10.87
C MET A 121 2.64 -24.73 9.70
N GLN A 122 2.30 -24.23 8.51
CA GLN A 122 2.13 -25.06 7.31
C GLN A 122 3.42 -25.81 6.96
N GLU A 123 4.58 -25.17 7.04
CA GLU A 123 5.87 -25.84 6.79
C GLU A 123 6.17 -26.95 7.81
N LYS A 124 5.85 -26.73 9.10
CA LYS A 124 6.02 -27.73 10.16
C LYS A 124 5.10 -28.93 9.97
N VAL A 125 3.80 -28.70 9.75
CA VAL A 125 2.83 -29.77 9.46
C VAL A 125 3.21 -30.55 8.20
N SER A 126 3.80 -29.87 7.21
CA SER A 126 4.32 -30.53 6.01
C SER A 126 5.45 -31.49 6.34
N LYS A 127 6.34 -31.19 7.31
CA LYS A 127 7.46 -32.06 7.71
C LYS A 127 6.96 -33.37 8.29
N ASP A 128 5.94 -33.32 9.14
CA ASP A 128 5.45 -34.47 9.92
C ASP A 128 4.65 -35.50 9.09
N LYS A 129 4.00 -35.10 7.99
CA LYS A 129 3.22 -36.00 7.09
C LYS A 129 4.08 -36.89 6.18
N GLY A 130 5.38 -37.06 6.47
CA GLY A 130 6.35 -37.70 5.57
C GLY A 130 6.37 -39.23 5.60
N THR A 131 5.40 -39.90 4.96
CA THR A 131 5.50 -41.32 4.52
C THR A 131 4.52 -41.61 3.37
N PHE A 132 4.74 -41.10 2.15
CA PHE A 132 4.03 -41.64 0.96
C PHE A 132 4.60 -41.11 -0.40
N HIS A 133 5.09 -42.03 -1.25
CA HIS A 133 5.22 -42.02 -2.73
C HIS A 133 5.97 -40.88 -3.47
N SER A 134 6.77 -41.27 -4.46
CA SER A 134 7.76 -40.46 -5.20
C SER A 134 7.20 -39.25 -5.98
N HIS A 135 6.02 -39.34 -6.60
CA HIS A 135 5.41 -38.19 -7.28
C HIS A 135 4.95 -37.09 -6.33
N GLY A 136 4.57 -37.43 -5.10
CA GLY A 136 4.28 -36.45 -4.05
C GLY A 136 5.52 -35.66 -3.62
N MET A 137 6.72 -36.26 -3.72
CA MET A 137 7.97 -35.65 -3.27
C MET A 137 8.36 -34.40 -4.09
N HIS A 138 8.21 -34.43 -5.42
CA HIS A 138 8.58 -33.28 -6.27
C HIS A 138 7.67 -32.08 -6.04
N ARG A 139 6.34 -32.30 -5.95
CA ARG A 139 5.37 -31.25 -5.66
C ARG A 139 5.62 -30.66 -4.27
N ARG A 140 5.88 -31.50 -3.26
CA ARG A 140 6.22 -31.08 -1.91
C ARG A 140 7.53 -30.29 -1.84
N LYS A 141 8.58 -30.70 -2.57
CA LYS A 141 9.87 -29.99 -2.60
C LYS A 141 9.69 -28.58 -3.17
N ARG A 142 8.88 -28.45 -4.23
CA ARG A 142 8.49 -27.15 -4.81
C ARG A 142 7.69 -26.31 -3.81
N GLU A 143 6.63 -26.86 -3.20
CA GLU A 143 5.79 -26.14 -2.22
C GLU A 143 6.59 -25.68 -0.98
N LYS A 144 7.48 -26.54 -0.46
CA LYS A 144 8.37 -26.17 0.66
C LYS A 144 9.30 -25.02 0.30
N HIS A 145 9.88 -25.06 -0.90
CA HIS A 145 10.73 -23.98 -1.39
C HIS A 145 9.95 -22.67 -1.55
N LEU A 146 8.74 -22.73 -2.13
CA LEU A 146 7.86 -21.56 -2.24
C LEU A 146 7.47 -20.99 -0.88
N ASN A 147 7.11 -21.83 0.10
CA ASN A 147 6.77 -21.37 1.44
C ASN A 147 7.98 -20.78 2.16
N ALA A 148 9.18 -21.36 2.00
CA ALA A 148 10.40 -20.79 2.57
C ALA A 148 10.71 -19.41 1.98
N MET A 149 10.55 -19.25 0.66
CA MET A 149 10.73 -17.97 -0.02
C MET A 149 9.69 -16.93 0.47
N ARG A 150 8.41 -17.32 0.59
CA ARG A 150 7.36 -16.46 1.16
C ARG A 150 7.67 -16.03 2.60
N ILE A 151 8.13 -16.95 3.44
CA ILE A 151 8.54 -16.66 4.83
C ILE A 151 9.69 -15.65 4.85
N GLN A 152 10.70 -15.83 4.00
CA GLN A 152 11.83 -14.90 3.90
C GLN A 152 11.37 -13.52 3.42
N THR A 153 10.52 -13.45 2.40
CA THR A 153 9.94 -12.19 1.91
C THR A 153 9.10 -11.49 2.99
N CYS A 154 8.23 -12.22 3.70
CA CYS A 154 7.44 -11.65 4.79
C CYS A 154 8.32 -11.13 5.93
N LYS A 155 9.40 -11.85 6.30
CA LYS A 155 10.38 -11.37 7.29
C LYS A 155 11.10 -10.12 6.84
N ALA A 156 11.56 -10.07 5.58
CA ALA A 156 12.24 -8.91 5.03
C ALA A 156 11.32 -7.68 4.96
N ASN A 157 10.07 -7.86 4.52
CA ASN A 157 9.09 -6.78 4.47
C ASN A 157 8.73 -6.27 5.88
N LEU A 158 8.57 -7.17 6.85
CA LEU A 158 8.40 -6.81 8.26
C LEU A 158 9.60 -6.01 8.78
N GLN A 159 10.84 -6.38 8.42
CA GLN A 159 12.04 -5.67 8.85
C GLN A 159 12.12 -4.26 8.21
N LEU A 160 11.90 -4.16 6.90
CA LEU A 160 11.99 -2.92 6.12
C LEU A 160 10.92 -1.89 6.48
N SER A 161 9.70 -2.32 6.83
CA SER A 161 8.61 -1.40 7.21
C SER A 161 8.81 -0.72 8.57
N PHE A 162 9.77 -1.17 9.40
CA PHE A 162 9.92 -0.68 10.78
C PHE A 162 11.31 -0.15 11.15
N GLU A 163 12.32 -0.26 10.30
CA GLU A 163 13.63 0.40 10.50
C GLU A 163 13.66 1.86 10.00
N GLY A 164 12.61 2.34 9.31
CA GLY A 164 12.49 3.71 8.81
C GLY A 164 11.81 4.73 9.74
N VAL A 165 11.44 4.36 10.96
CA VAL A 165 10.86 5.28 11.97
C VAL A 165 11.77 5.37 13.18
N HIS A 166 13.02 5.75 12.93
CA HIS A 166 13.81 6.43 13.95
C HIS A 166 13.76 7.92 13.62
N ASN A 167 12.95 8.65 14.38
CA ASN A 167 13.14 10.09 14.56
C ASN A 167 14.57 10.29 15.05
N GLU A 168 15.43 10.87 14.23
CA GLU A 168 16.61 11.52 14.78
C GLU A 168 16.14 12.80 15.51
N PRO A 169 16.67 13.06 16.72
CA PRO A 169 16.26 14.17 17.58
C PRO A 169 16.62 15.55 17.01
#